data_AF-A5DDI5-F1
#
_entry.id   AF-A5DDI5-F1
#
_cell.length_a   1.000
_cell.length_b   1.000
_cell.length_c   1.000
_cell.angle_alpha   90.00
_cell.angle_beta   90.00
_cell.angle_gamma   90.00
#
_symmetry.space_group_name_H-M   'P 1'
#
loop_
_entity.id
_entity.type
_entity.pdbx_description
1 polymer ?
#
loop_
_entity_poly.entity_id
_entity_poly.type
_entity_poly.pdbx_seq_one_letter_code
_entity_poly.pdbx_strand_id
1 'polypeptide(L)'
;MNPFTRSRNIIYSFPSPLSCRLLALIAIFKFDLTFMSTTSMPSLQQAAYSIRTSISKQLHLDDKITKNEFTSKIELLQDITFNLSSLLQHNPHETSVWIDLLTVFSDHLVVYKQHYRSLVLSKKQEWTIYPIENRISKVFGVFGRLVSTLLGLQITRISIDVEELLCNTYSLAEVEYIGEVQYFNNTETLVSQSTSVVLAMKSQESPSTYIRILTGYLRCAYIAGLSHYTTDILKATSPLEVIPLIEESSIEYSVINDFFKYSAFNLVTNSVRGNSIEDKYNLHADLFFRVLLNLPNLKLSVFHKYNFNEESAESAVWPEPATPRDPAFVADDPLVRRQEISFMYILNYLLSLTDMSQLVDPDGYYERELQFLSSSLTWRNTKDIRNASRSGSTHSEASLYMEPRDDEAEAPANMTAASHPSLSSMILHGTYSQINIMVCQIFNNLKKPTLNIPFVLKAYNLSKDSELHYNVSLIDPEKFPGKIAYASVLDKIVRLLHVLSAQFLVDRTGLDAIPTGLVDSMSLQQIDTTIKPLMARYESQSAKTSDLKSRKGKTLALAQSIQMLDEISARLDV
;
A
#
# COMPACT_ATOMS: atom_id res chain seq x y z
N MET A 1 -87.09 -11.80 4.53
CA MET A 1 -86.25 -12.94 4.94
C MET A 1 -85.14 -13.12 3.92
N ASN A 2 -83.91 -13.24 4.42
CA ASN A 2 -82.61 -13.47 3.75
C ASN A 2 -82.00 -12.39 2.84
N PRO A 3 -80.96 -11.70 3.34
CA PRO A 3 -79.87 -11.13 2.54
C PRO A 3 -78.67 -12.11 2.46
N PHE A 4 -77.67 -11.74 1.65
CA PHE A 4 -76.31 -12.29 1.50
C PHE A 4 -76.03 -13.30 0.38
N THR A 5 -75.52 -12.76 -0.73
CA THR A 5 -74.37 -13.32 -1.45
C THR A 5 -73.30 -12.22 -1.56
N ARG A 6 -72.29 -12.26 -0.68
CA ARG A 6 -71.03 -11.51 -0.83
C ARG A 6 -69.93 -12.53 -1.09
N SER A 7 -69.50 -12.62 -2.34
CA SER A 7 -68.24 -13.28 -2.73
C SER A 7 -67.08 -12.50 -2.11
N ARG A 8 -66.31 -13.14 -1.22
CA ARG A 8 -65.00 -12.65 -0.79
C ARG A 8 -64.00 -12.98 -1.90
N ASN A 9 -63.64 -11.97 -2.70
CA ASN A 9 -62.36 -12.00 -3.41
C ASN A 9 -61.25 -11.92 -2.36
N ILE A 10 -60.64 -13.07 -2.05
CA ILE A 10 -59.35 -13.11 -1.36
C ILE A 10 -58.31 -12.74 -2.41
N ILE A 11 -57.94 -11.46 -2.44
CA ILE A 11 -56.74 -11.01 -3.14
C ILE A 11 -55.58 -11.58 -2.33
N TYR A 12 -54.93 -12.63 -2.85
CA TYR A 12 -53.60 -13.00 -2.39
C TYR A 12 -52.67 -11.85 -2.77
N SER A 13 -52.42 -10.93 -1.83
CA SER A 13 -51.29 -10.01 -1.95
C SER A 13 -50.03 -10.87 -1.92
N PHE A 14 -49.36 -11.02 -3.06
CA PHE A 14 -48.01 -11.57 -3.07
C PHE A 14 -47.18 -10.77 -2.05
N PRO A 15 -46.40 -11.43 -1.18
CA PRO A 15 -45.54 -10.72 -0.26
C PRO A 15 -44.64 -9.81 -1.09
N SER A 16 -44.43 -8.58 -0.62
CA SER A 16 -43.50 -7.67 -1.28
C SER A 16 -42.14 -8.37 -1.46
N PRO A 17 -41.33 -8.04 -2.49
CA PRO A 17 -39.99 -8.61 -2.63
C PRO A 17 -39.14 -8.51 -1.35
N LEU A 18 -39.36 -7.45 -0.57
CA LEU A 18 -38.78 -7.21 0.75
C LEU A 18 -39.23 -8.26 1.78
N SER A 19 -40.52 -8.57 1.82
CA SER A 19 -41.11 -9.61 2.66
C SER A 19 -40.53 -11.01 2.38
N CYS A 20 -40.38 -11.38 1.10
CA CYS A 20 -39.80 -12.68 0.73
C CYS A 20 -38.31 -12.78 1.10
N ARG A 21 -37.55 -11.68 0.99
CA ARG A 21 -36.10 -11.65 1.28
C ARG A 21 -35.80 -11.62 2.78
N LEU A 22 -36.61 -10.89 3.55
CA LEU A 22 -36.56 -10.92 5.01
C LEU A 22 -36.87 -12.33 5.53
N LEU A 23 -37.90 -12.98 4.96
CA LEU A 23 -38.23 -14.38 5.25
C LEU A 23 -37.11 -15.34 4.82
N ALA A 24 -36.40 -15.09 3.72
CA ALA A 24 -35.25 -15.89 3.32
C ALA A 24 -34.08 -15.78 4.32
N LEU A 25 -33.76 -14.58 4.82
CA LEU A 25 -32.78 -14.36 5.90
C LEU A 25 -33.20 -15.07 7.19
N ILE A 26 -34.46 -14.93 7.59
CA ILE A 26 -35.01 -15.58 8.78
C ILE A 26 -34.98 -17.12 8.61
N ALA A 27 -35.25 -17.63 7.41
CA ALA A 27 -35.22 -19.06 7.09
C ALA A 27 -33.80 -19.65 7.10
N ILE A 28 -32.81 -18.92 6.60
CA ILE A 28 -31.38 -19.32 6.63
C ILE A 28 -30.93 -19.58 8.07
N PHE A 29 -31.37 -18.74 9.01
CA PHE A 29 -31.01 -18.89 10.41
C PHE A 29 -31.82 -19.95 11.16
N LYS A 30 -32.69 -20.73 10.50
CA LYS A 30 -33.60 -21.71 11.12
C LYS A 30 -34.32 -21.14 12.34
N PHE A 31 -34.85 -19.92 12.21
CA PHE A 31 -35.70 -19.40 13.27
C PHE A 31 -36.92 -20.30 13.47
N ASP A 32 -37.21 -20.62 14.73
CA ASP A 32 -38.47 -21.24 15.11
C ASP A 32 -39.59 -20.26 14.75
N LEU A 33 -40.28 -20.53 13.64
CA LEU A 33 -41.39 -19.71 13.10
C LEU A 33 -42.60 -19.65 14.05
N THR A 34 -42.52 -20.31 15.21
CA THR A 34 -43.55 -20.33 16.25
C THR A 34 -43.82 -18.95 16.86
N PHE A 35 -42.92 -17.97 16.70
CA PHE A 35 -43.15 -16.58 17.12
C PHE A 35 -43.76 -15.64 16.06
N MET A 36 -43.95 -16.08 14.81
CA MET A 36 -44.47 -15.23 13.72
C MET A 36 -45.99 -15.34 13.48
N SER A 37 -46.75 -15.72 14.50
CA SER A 37 -48.20 -15.96 14.40
C SER A 37 -49.09 -14.70 14.51
N THR A 38 -48.61 -13.50 14.14
CA THR A 38 -49.50 -12.33 13.98
C THR A 38 -49.03 -11.37 12.86
N THR A 39 -50.02 -10.75 12.23
CA THR A 39 -50.09 -10.13 10.88
C THR A 39 -49.25 -8.86 10.59
N SER A 40 -48.08 -8.67 11.20
CA SER A 40 -47.19 -7.54 10.83
C SER A 40 -45.77 -7.99 10.53
N MET A 41 -45.27 -7.65 9.34
CA MET A 41 -43.84 -7.83 8.97
C MET A 41 -42.95 -7.19 10.04
N PRO A 42 -41.86 -7.87 10.49
CA PRO A 42 -40.96 -7.30 11.48
C PRO A 42 -40.27 -6.07 10.88
N SER A 43 -40.09 -5.04 11.71
CA SER A 43 -39.33 -3.85 11.30
C SER A 43 -37.89 -4.23 10.95
N LEU A 44 -37.19 -3.41 10.15
CA LEU A 44 -35.80 -3.66 9.80
C LEU A 44 -34.93 -3.82 11.07
N GLN A 45 -35.21 -3.07 12.14
CA GLN A 45 -34.59 -3.23 13.45
C GLN A 45 -34.80 -4.63 14.08
N GLN A 46 -36.02 -5.17 14.04
CA GLN A 46 -36.31 -6.50 14.58
C GLN A 46 -35.64 -7.60 13.75
N ALA A 47 -35.58 -7.42 12.42
CA ALA A 47 -34.85 -8.31 11.54
C ALA A 47 -33.34 -8.22 11.78
N ALA A 48 -32.78 -7.02 11.90
CA ALA A 48 -31.37 -6.79 12.19
C ALA A 48 -30.95 -7.40 13.54
N TYR A 49 -31.78 -7.25 14.59
CA TYR A 49 -31.54 -7.88 15.89
C TYR A 49 -31.52 -9.42 15.80
N SER A 50 -32.47 -9.99 15.04
CA SER A 50 -32.54 -11.44 14.81
C SER A 50 -31.32 -11.94 14.02
N ILE A 51 -30.93 -11.22 12.96
CA ILE A 51 -29.74 -11.53 12.16
C ILE A 51 -28.48 -11.44 13.01
N ARG A 52 -28.32 -10.38 13.81
CA ARG A 52 -27.21 -10.18 14.74
C ARG A 52 -27.07 -11.37 15.69
N THR A 53 -28.17 -11.73 16.36
CA THR A 53 -28.19 -12.84 17.33
C THR A 53 -27.78 -14.15 16.67
N SER A 54 -28.20 -14.38 15.42
CA SER A 54 -27.88 -15.60 14.70
C SER A 54 -26.46 -15.61 14.13
N ILE A 55 -25.94 -14.47 13.67
CA ILE A 55 -24.52 -14.30 13.30
C ILE A 55 -23.65 -14.71 14.49
N SER A 56 -23.89 -14.14 15.67
CA SER A 56 -23.08 -14.42 16.86
C SER A 56 -23.15 -15.88 17.32
N LYS A 57 -24.29 -16.57 17.10
CA LYS A 57 -24.46 -17.98 17.48
C LYS A 57 -23.89 -18.96 16.46
N GLN A 58 -24.05 -18.70 15.17
CA GLN A 58 -23.78 -19.69 14.11
C GLN A 58 -22.39 -19.53 13.48
N LEU A 59 -21.80 -18.34 13.55
CA LEU A 59 -20.50 -18.01 12.94
C LEU A 59 -19.34 -18.03 13.95
N HIS A 60 -19.53 -18.59 15.14
CA HIS A 60 -18.43 -18.77 16.07
C HIS A 60 -17.46 -19.85 15.56
N LEU A 61 -16.17 -19.57 15.53
CA LEU A 61 -15.12 -20.55 15.17
C LEU A 61 -14.50 -21.12 16.45
N ASP A 62 -14.49 -22.45 16.56
CA ASP A 62 -13.78 -23.20 17.61
C ASP A 62 -12.36 -23.55 17.10
N ASP A 63 -11.37 -23.57 17.98
CA ASP A 63 -9.99 -23.99 17.70
C ASP A 63 -9.90 -25.42 17.14
N LYS A 64 -10.92 -26.26 17.39
CA LYS A 64 -11.02 -27.65 16.89
C LYS A 64 -11.94 -27.84 15.68
N ILE A 65 -12.28 -26.77 14.97
CA ILE A 65 -13.21 -26.84 13.84
C ILE A 65 -12.75 -27.82 12.74
N THR A 66 -13.67 -28.65 12.27
CA THR A 66 -13.41 -29.59 11.15
C THR A 66 -13.49 -28.87 9.80
N LYS A 67 -12.83 -29.42 8.77
CA LYS A 67 -12.90 -28.89 7.39
C LYS A 67 -14.32 -28.74 6.87
N ASN A 68 -15.17 -29.73 7.13
CA ASN A 68 -16.57 -29.72 6.68
C ASN A 68 -17.38 -28.64 7.40
N GLU A 69 -17.15 -28.48 8.70
CA GLU A 69 -17.81 -27.44 9.49
C GLU A 69 -17.37 -26.03 9.06
N PHE A 70 -16.06 -25.81 8.84
CA PHE A 70 -15.55 -24.54 8.33
C PHE A 70 -16.13 -24.21 6.94
N THR A 71 -16.18 -25.19 6.04
CA THR A 71 -16.76 -25.03 4.70
C THR A 71 -18.25 -24.67 4.78
N SER A 72 -19.01 -25.36 5.63
CA SER A 72 -20.45 -25.08 5.83
C SER A 72 -20.68 -23.68 6.41
N LYS A 73 -19.81 -23.23 7.33
CA LYS A 73 -19.88 -21.88 7.88
C LYS A 73 -19.53 -20.80 6.84
N ILE A 74 -18.62 -21.08 5.91
CA ILE A 74 -18.34 -20.16 4.78
C ILE A 74 -19.53 -20.08 3.82
N GLU A 75 -20.21 -21.19 3.55
CA GLU A 75 -21.46 -21.17 2.77
C GLU A 75 -22.51 -20.29 3.44
N LEU A 76 -22.67 -20.43 4.76
CA LEU A 76 -23.54 -19.57 5.55
C LEU A 76 -23.13 -18.09 5.46
N LEU A 77 -21.83 -17.76 5.56
CA LEU A 77 -21.33 -16.39 5.37
C LEU A 77 -21.69 -15.85 3.98
N GLN A 78 -21.55 -16.66 2.94
CA GLN A 78 -21.88 -16.28 1.57
C GLN A 78 -23.37 -15.97 1.42
N ASP A 79 -24.23 -16.81 1.97
CA ASP A 79 -25.68 -16.61 1.96
C ASP A 79 -26.07 -15.35 2.73
N ILE A 80 -25.51 -15.15 3.93
CA ILE A 80 -25.74 -13.93 4.73
C ILE A 80 -25.34 -12.70 3.93
N THR A 81 -24.14 -12.69 3.34
CA THR A 81 -23.62 -11.53 2.60
C THR A 81 -24.48 -11.20 1.37
N PHE A 82 -24.92 -12.23 0.63
CA PHE A 82 -25.82 -12.04 -0.51
C PHE A 82 -27.15 -11.41 -0.09
N ASN A 83 -27.72 -11.88 1.02
CA ASN A 83 -28.98 -11.35 1.50
C ASN A 83 -28.85 -9.95 2.12
N LEU A 84 -27.76 -9.64 2.82
CA LEU A 84 -27.48 -8.28 3.30
C LEU A 84 -27.37 -7.29 2.12
N SER A 85 -26.66 -7.67 1.05
CA SER A 85 -26.55 -6.88 -0.19
C SER A 85 -27.91 -6.58 -0.80
N SER A 86 -28.72 -7.62 -0.94
CA SER A 86 -30.10 -7.55 -1.41
C SER A 86 -30.98 -6.66 -0.52
N LEU A 87 -30.84 -6.73 0.80
CA LEU A 87 -31.64 -5.97 1.76
C LEU A 87 -31.24 -4.48 1.80
N LEU A 88 -29.95 -4.16 1.68
CA LEU A 88 -29.44 -2.77 1.63
C LEU A 88 -29.98 -2.02 0.40
N GLN A 89 -30.05 -2.69 -0.75
CA GLN A 89 -30.62 -2.12 -1.96
C GLN A 89 -32.08 -1.68 -1.80
N HIS A 90 -32.86 -2.38 -0.96
CA HIS A 90 -34.27 -2.07 -0.74
C HIS A 90 -34.52 -1.10 0.40
N ASN A 91 -33.60 -0.99 1.36
CA ASN A 91 -33.77 -0.13 2.55
C ASN A 91 -32.51 0.71 2.86
N PRO A 92 -32.06 1.57 1.94
CA PRO A 92 -30.81 2.33 2.13
C PRO A 92 -30.91 3.42 3.20
N HIS A 93 -32.12 3.78 3.66
CA HIS A 93 -32.37 4.98 4.47
C HIS A 93 -32.13 4.80 5.98
N GLU A 94 -32.04 3.56 6.49
CA GLU A 94 -31.83 3.26 7.92
C GLU A 94 -30.35 3.04 8.26
N THR A 95 -29.52 4.06 8.04
CA THR A 95 -28.05 3.94 8.08
C THR A 95 -27.49 3.43 9.41
N SER A 96 -28.06 3.82 10.56
CA SER A 96 -27.58 3.36 11.88
C SER A 96 -27.76 1.85 12.08
N VAL A 97 -28.90 1.30 11.66
CA VAL A 97 -29.17 -0.15 11.73
C VAL A 97 -28.19 -0.92 10.85
N TRP A 98 -27.84 -0.36 9.71
CA TRP A 98 -26.84 -0.94 8.80
C TRP A 98 -25.43 -0.90 9.37
N ILE A 99 -25.04 0.20 10.02
CA ILE A 99 -23.73 0.32 10.67
C ILE A 99 -23.59 -0.75 11.75
N ASP A 100 -24.55 -0.87 12.67
CA ASP A 100 -24.53 -1.88 13.73
C ASP A 100 -24.43 -3.31 13.17
N LEU A 101 -25.25 -3.62 12.17
CA LEU A 101 -25.33 -4.95 11.58
C LEU A 101 -24.04 -5.33 10.84
N LEU A 102 -23.50 -4.42 10.04
CA LEU A 102 -22.26 -4.64 9.31
C LEU A 102 -21.05 -4.67 10.25
N THR A 103 -21.07 -3.92 11.36
CA THR A 103 -20.00 -3.95 12.37
C THR A 103 -19.88 -5.36 12.96
N VAL A 104 -20.98 -5.91 13.50
CA VAL A 104 -20.98 -7.27 14.05
C VAL A 104 -20.58 -8.29 12.98
N PHE A 105 -21.07 -8.13 11.75
CA PHE A 105 -20.69 -9.05 10.69
C PHE A 105 -19.19 -8.97 10.36
N SER A 106 -18.62 -7.76 10.34
CA SER A 106 -17.21 -7.52 10.07
C SER A 106 -16.27 -8.12 11.11
N ASP A 107 -16.65 -8.11 12.40
CA ASP A 107 -15.89 -8.77 13.48
C ASP A 107 -15.67 -10.26 13.17
N HIS A 108 -16.76 -10.94 12.77
CA HIS A 108 -16.66 -12.33 12.37
C HIS A 108 -15.80 -12.50 11.13
N LEU A 109 -15.95 -11.66 10.10
CA LEU A 109 -15.12 -11.77 8.90
C LEU A 109 -13.62 -11.63 9.22
N VAL A 110 -13.23 -10.74 10.15
CA VAL A 110 -11.83 -10.57 10.58
C VAL A 110 -11.32 -11.85 11.23
N VAL A 111 -12.09 -12.46 12.14
CA VAL A 111 -11.73 -13.75 12.76
C VAL A 111 -11.58 -14.86 11.72
N TYR A 112 -12.47 -14.90 10.71
CA TYR A 112 -12.37 -15.88 9.62
C TYR A 112 -11.13 -15.65 8.76
N LYS A 113 -10.78 -14.39 8.46
CA LYS A 113 -9.53 -14.05 7.74
C LYS A 113 -8.32 -14.57 8.51
N GLN A 114 -8.25 -14.28 9.82
CA GLN A 114 -7.15 -14.71 10.68
C GLN A 114 -7.06 -16.24 10.81
N HIS A 115 -8.20 -16.92 10.97
CA HIS A 115 -8.25 -18.37 11.04
C HIS A 115 -7.81 -19.02 9.72
N TYR A 116 -8.32 -18.52 8.59
CA TYR A 116 -7.90 -18.97 7.26
C TYR A 116 -6.40 -18.75 7.05
N ARG A 117 -5.86 -17.59 7.44
CA ARG A 117 -4.43 -17.30 7.43
C ARG A 117 -3.64 -18.33 8.25
N SER A 118 -4.08 -18.63 9.47
CA SER A 118 -3.44 -19.66 10.30
C SER A 118 -3.48 -21.05 9.66
N LEU A 119 -4.57 -21.41 8.97
CA LEU A 119 -4.69 -22.69 8.26
C LEU A 119 -3.69 -22.77 7.10
N VAL A 120 -3.61 -21.73 6.26
CA VAL A 120 -2.65 -21.64 5.16
C VAL A 120 -1.22 -21.74 5.68
N LEU A 121 -0.88 -21.00 6.75
CA LEU A 121 0.44 -21.03 7.38
C LEU A 121 0.81 -22.38 7.99
N SER A 122 -0.18 -23.14 8.48
CA SER A 122 0.07 -24.44 9.11
C SER A 122 0.41 -25.57 8.13
N LYS A 123 0.42 -25.30 6.81
CA LYS A 123 0.68 -26.28 5.73
C LYS A 123 -0.09 -27.60 5.88
N LYS A 124 -1.28 -27.58 6.50
CA LYS A 124 -2.16 -28.76 6.56
C LYS A 124 -2.68 -29.06 5.15
N GLN A 125 -1.87 -29.76 4.35
CA GLN A 125 -2.11 -30.16 2.94
C GLN A 125 -3.44 -30.91 2.72
N GLU A 126 -4.09 -31.40 3.77
CA GLU A 126 -5.39 -32.09 3.71
C GLU A 126 -6.58 -31.18 3.33
N TRP A 127 -6.40 -29.86 3.43
CA TRP A 127 -7.41 -28.89 3.05
C TRP A 127 -7.11 -28.52 1.60
N THR A 128 -7.82 -29.08 0.63
CA THR A 128 -7.89 -28.53 -0.73
C THR A 128 -8.32 -27.06 -0.62
N ILE A 129 -7.36 -26.13 -0.59
CA ILE A 129 -7.52 -24.73 -0.15
C ILE A 129 -8.36 -23.93 -1.16
N TYR A 130 -8.31 -24.32 -2.43
CA TYR A 130 -8.80 -23.55 -3.57
C TYR A 130 -10.32 -23.26 -3.60
N PRO A 131 -11.24 -24.21 -3.29
CA PRO A 131 -12.68 -23.91 -3.31
C PRO A 131 -13.09 -22.96 -2.17
N ILE A 132 -12.35 -22.99 -1.06
CA ILE A 132 -12.60 -22.19 0.14
C ILE A 132 -12.12 -20.75 -0.10
N GLU A 133 -10.92 -20.59 -0.66
CA GLU A 133 -10.33 -19.29 -1.06
C GLU A 133 -11.29 -18.48 -1.95
N ASN A 134 -11.76 -19.07 -3.05
CA ASN A 134 -12.69 -18.39 -3.96
C ASN A 134 -14.00 -17.95 -3.29
N ARG A 135 -14.47 -18.69 -2.28
CA ARG A 135 -15.71 -18.35 -1.55
C ARG A 135 -15.48 -17.23 -0.55
N ILE A 136 -14.39 -17.29 0.22
CA ILE A 136 -13.99 -16.21 1.13
C ILE A 136 -13.78 -14.90 0.34
N SER A 137 -13.16 -14.98 -0.84
CA SER A 137 -12.96 -13.81 -1.72
C SER A 137 -14.27 -13.18 -2.17
N LYS A 138 -15.26 -14.01 -2.55
CA LYS A 138 -16.59 -13.51 -2.89
C LYS A 138 -17.27 -12.85 -1.70
N VAL A 139 -17.16 -13.43 -0.50
CA VAL A 139 -17.73 -12.87 0.73
C VAL A 139 -17.13 -11.50 1.02
N PHE A 140 -15.80 -11.40 1.09
CA PHE A 140 -15.10 -10.15 1.40
C PHE A 140 -15.32 -9.09 0.32
N GLY A 141 -15.34 -9.48 -0.96
CA GLY A 141 -15.63 -8.56 -2.06
C GLY A 141 -17.07 -8.02 -2.05
N VAL A 142 -18.07 -8.84 -1.71
CA VAL A 142 -19.46 -8.35 -1.55
C VAL A 142 -19.58 -7.48 -0.30
N PHE A 143 -18.94 -7.85 0.80
CA PHE A 143 -18.91 -7.06 2.03
C PHE A 143 -18.27 -5.68 1.80
N GLY A 144 -17.15 -5.61 1.08
CA GLY A 144 -16.53 -4.34 0.70
C GLY A 144 -17.45 -3.46 -0.13
N ARG A 145 -18.22 -4.04 -1.06
CA ARG A 145 -19.26 -3.30 -1.81
C ARG A 145 -20.40 -2.81 -0.93
N LEU A 146 -20.82 -3.59 0.05
CA LEU A 146 -21.84 -3.20 1.03
C LEU A 146 -21.40 -1.96 1.82
N VAL A 147 -20.21 -2.02 2.41
CA VAL A 147 -19.67 -0.89 3.20
C VAL A 147 -19.46 0.34 2.32
N SER A 148 -18.86 0.17 1.14
CA SER A 148 -18.75 1.23 0.14
C SER A 148 -20.10 1.88 -0.17
N THR A 149 -21.11 1.08 -0.53
CA THR A 149 -22.45 1.60 -0.83
C THR A 149 -23.02 2.41 0.32
N LEU A 150 -22.87 1.91 1.56
CA LEU A 150 -23.30 2.61 2.76
C LEU A 150 -22.59 3.95 2.93
N LEU A 151 -21.26 3.99 2.80
CA LEU A 151 -20.44 5.21 2.89
C LEU A 151 -20.83 6.24 1.79
N GLY A 152 -21.19 5.76 0.59
CA GLY A 152 -21.61 6.58 -0.54
C GLY A 152 -22.97 7.26 -0.38
N LEU A 153 -23.82 6.81 0.54
CA LEU A 153 -25.17 7.38 0.80
C LEU A 153 -25.13 8.71 1.58
N GLN A 154 -24.01 9.45 1.50
CA GLN A 154 -23.78 10.72 2.19
C GLN A 154 -23.96 10.61 3.71
N ILE A 155 -23.15 9.75 4.34
CA ILE A 155 -23.01 9.72 5.81
C ILE A 155 -22.31 11.00 6.32
N THR A 156 -22.46 12.18 5.72
CA THR A 156 -21.86 13.43 6.26
C THR A 156 -22.52 13.89 7.56
N ARG A 157 -23.60 13.24 7.99
CA ARG A 157 -24.22 13.35 9.32
C ARG A 157 -23.83 12.15 10.20
N ILE A 158 -22.55 11.80 10.25
CA ILE A 158 -22.04 10.57 10.90
C ILE A 158 -22.67 10.39 12.27
N SER A 159 -23.46 9.32 12.32
CA SER A 159 -23.85 8.59 13.51
C SER A 159 -22.60 8.16 14.25
N ILE A 160 -22.58 8.40 15.56
CA ILE A 160 -21.79 7.66 16.54
C ILE A 160 -21.78 6.17 16.10
N ASP A 161 -20.61 5.50 16.15
CA ASP A 161 -20.40 4.05 15.92
C ASP A 161 -19.92 3.56 14.52
N VAL A 162 -19.49 4.42 13.59
CA VAL A 162 -18.88 3.95 12.31
C VAL A 162 -17.43 3.48 12.45
N GLU A 163 -16.77 3.82 13.56
CA GLU A 163 -15.35 3.55 13.80
C GLU A 163 -14.98 2.08 13.62
N GLU A 164 -15.66 1.19 14.35
CA GLU A 164 -15.32 -0.23 14.41
C GLU A 164 -15.52 -0.88 13.03
N LEU A 165 -16.61 -0.51 12.34
CA LEU A 165 -16.85 -0.94 10.96
C LEU A 165 -15.70 -0.57 10.03
N LEU A 166 -15.20 0.68 10.09
CA LEU A 166 -14.09 1.11 9.24
C LEU A 166 -12.79 0.39 9.58
N CYS A 167 -12.46 0.28 10.87
CA CYS A 167 -11.27 -0.46 11.33
C CYS A 167 -11.28 -1.91 10.82
N ASN A 168 -12.40 -2.62 10.98
CA ASN A 168 -12.55 -3.99 10.51
C ASN A 168 -12.52 -4.06 8.99
N THR A 169 -13.18 -3.14 8.29
CA THR A 169 -13.20 -3.14 6.82
C THR A 169 -11.81 -2.89 6.23
N TYR A 170 -11.02 -1.99 6.80
CA TYR A 170 -9.63 -1.77 6.37
C TYR A 170 -8.74 -2.98 6.68
N SER A 171 -8.91 -3.63 7.84
CA SER A 171 -8.21 -4.88 8.17
C SER A 171 -8.56 -6.01 7.20
N LEU A 172 -9.81 -6.09 6.74
CA LEU A 172 -10.25 -7.05 5.74
C LEU A 172 -9.68 -6.74 4.34
N ALA A 173 -9.63 -5.45 3.97
CA ALA A 173 -9.09 -4.99 2.69
C ALA A 173 -7.56 -5.06 2.61
N GLU A 174 -6.88 -5.25 3.73
CA GLU A 174 -5.44 -5.44 3.76
C GLU A 174 -5.01 -6.72 3.03
N VAL A 175 -3.94 -6.62 2.24
CA VAL A 175 -3.30 -7.75 1.57
C VAL A 175 -2.02 -8.08 2.31
N GLU A 176 -2.01 -9.19 3.05
CA GLU A 176 -0.83 -9.66 3.80
C GLU A 176 -0.08 -10.77 3.03
N TYR A 177 -0.74 -11.40 2.05
CA TYR A 177 -0.25 -12.54 1.26
C TYR A 177 -0.35 -12.32 -0.26
N ILE A 178 0.52 -12.98 -1.02
CA ILE A 178 0.45 -13.03 -2.50
C ILE A 178 -0.83 -13.75 -3.01
N GLY A 179 -1.56 -14.48 -2.17
CA GLY A 179 -2.90 -14.99 -2.51
C GLY A 179 -4.05 -14.07 -2.12
N GLU A 180 -3.79 -13.03 -1.30
CA GLU A 180 -4.87 -12.27 -0.65
C GLU A 180 -5.48 -11.15 -1.48
N VAL A 181 -4.83 -10.72 -2.56
CA VAL A 181 -5.29 -9.57 -3.36
C VAL A 181 -6.69 -9.80 -3.95
N GLN A 182 -7.08 -11.05 -4.20
CA GLN A 182 -8.40 -11.37 -4.75
C GLN A 182 -9.53 -11.20 -3.74
N TYR A 183 -9.26 -11.07 -2.44
CA TYR A 183 -10.32 -11.08 -1.45
C TYR A 183 -11.17 -9.79 -1.46
N PHE A 184 -10.60 -8.66 -1.89
CA PHE A 184 -11.27 -7.36 -1.77
C PHE A 184 -11.29 -6.58 -3.10
N ASN A 185 -12.04 -7.07 -4.09
CA ASN A 185 -12.14 -6.47 -5.44
C ASN A 185 -12.81 -5.06 -5.50
N ASN A 186 -12.95 -4.34 -4.38
CA ASN A 186 -13.61 -3.03 -4.30
C ASN A 186 -12.82 -2.01 -3.46
N THR A 187 -11.53 -2.23 -3.25
CA THR A 187 -10.69 -1.37 -2.40
C THR A 187 -10.64 0.08 -2.89
N GLU A 188 -10.64 0.30 -4.21
CA GLU A 188 -10.68 1.66 -4.78
C GLU A 188 -11.93 2.43 -4.37
N THR A 189 -13.10 1.82 -4.58
CA THR A 189 -14.38 2.43 -4.20
C THR A 189 -14.47 2.67 -2.69
N LEU A 190 -13.97 1.72 -1.88
CA LEU A 190 -13.89 1.86 -0.42
C LEU A 190 -13.03 3.06 -0.02
N VAL A 191 -11.80 3.16 -0.52
CA VAL A 191 -10.87 4.26 -0.21
C VAL A 191 -11.48 5.59 -0.67
N SER A 192 -11.98 5.65 -1.91
CA SER A 192 -12.62 6.84 -2.47
C SER A 192 -13.79 7.35 -1.62
N GLN A 193 -14.74 6.48 -1.27
CA GLN A 193 -15.93 6.88 -0.50
C GLN A 193 -15.61 7.16 0.96
N SER A 194 -14.69 6.41 1.57
CA SER A 194 -14.29 6.64 2.96
C SER A 194 -13.44 7.90 3.14
N THR A 195 -12.83 8.46 2.08
CA THR A 195 -12.04 9.71 2.15
C THR A 195 -12.81 10.84 2.85
N SER A 196 -14.05 11.08 2.41
CA SER A 196 -14.89 12.16 2.96
C SER A 196 -15.31 11.90 4.41
N VAL A 197 -15.53 10.63 4.75
CA VAL A 197 -15.93 10.18 6.09
C VAL A 197 -14.76 10.36 7.06
N VAL A 198 -13.57 9.86 6.71
CA VAL A 198 -12.34 10.03 7.50
C VAL A 198 -12.04 11.50 7.73
N LEU A 199 -12.19 12.35 6.71
CA LEU A 199 -11.98 13.79 6.86
C LEU A 199 -12.98 14.43 7.84
N ALA A 200 -14.26 14.03 7.81
CA ALA A 200 -15.28 14.53 8.74
C ALA A 200 -15.01 14.10 10.19
N MET A 201 -14.53 12.86 10.39
CA MET A 201 -14.22 12.30 11.72
C MET A 201 -13.18 13.12 12.48
N LYS A 202 -12.27 13.82 11.78
CA LYS A 202 -11.30 14.72 12.42
C LYS A 202 -11.95 15.73 13.38
N SER A 203 -13.15 16.20 13.04
CA SER A 203 -13.89 17.21 13.82
C SER A 203 -14.95 16.64 14.75
N GLN A 204 -15.31 15.36 14.58
CA GLN A 204 -16.47 14.73 15.21
C GLN A 204 -16.09 13.71 16.29
N GLU A 205 -14.90 13.13 16.18
CA GLU A 205 -14.45 12.04 17.04
C GLU A 205 -13.32 12.45 17.97
N SER A 206 -13.03 11.58 18.95
CA SER A 206 -11.83 11.73 19.77
C SER A 206 -10.57 11.66 18.89
N PRO A 207 -9.50 12.41 19.21
CA PRO A 207 -8.26 12.36 18.43
C PRO A 207 -7.64 10.95 18.33
N SER A 208 -7.74 10.12 19.38
CA SER A 208 -7.21 8.74 19.35
C SER A 208 -8.00 7.85 18.38
N THR A 209 -9.33 7.90 18.42
CA THR A 209 -10.23 7.24 17.45
C THR A 209 -9.91 7.68 16.03
N TYR A 210 -9.82 9.00 15.80
CA TYR A 210 -9.52 9.55 14.48
C TYR A 210 -8.19 9.02 13.94
N ILE A 211 -7.11 9.06 14.72
CA ILE A 211 -5.80 8.58 14.29
C ILE A 211 -5.81 7.07 14.03
N ARG A 212 -6.53 6.27 14.82
CA ARG A 212 -6.66 4.83 14.60
C ARG A 212 -7.28 4.51 13.24
N ILE A 213 -8.41 5.16 12.92
CA ILE A 213 -9.11 4.95 11.64
C ILE A 213 -8.27 5.50 10.49
N LEU A 214 -7.69 6.68 10.65
CA LEU A 214 -6.82 7.30 9.66
C LEU A 214 -5.63 6.39 9.32
N THR A 215 -5.04 5.75 10.32
CA THR A 215 -3.94 4.80 10.13
C THR A 215 -4.35 3.62 9.26
N GLY A 216 -5.50 3.01 9.55
CA GLY A 216 -6.07 1.92 8.74
C GLY A 216 -6.35 2.36 7.29
N TYR A 217 -6.93 3.54 7.12
CA TYR A 217 -7.17 4.15 5.82
C TYR A 217 -5.87 4.36 5.01
N LEU A 218 -4.85 4.97 5.62
CA LEU A 218 -3.56 5.26 4.97
C LEU A 218 -2.83 3.97 4.59
N ARG A 219 -2.87 2.95 5.45
CA ARG A 219 -2.31 1.62 5.18
C ARG A 219 -2.99 0.96 3.99
N CYS A 220 -4.32 0.93 4.00
CA CYS A 220 -5.13 0.37 2.92
C CYS A 220 -4.85 1.09 1.59
N ALA A 221 -4.86 2.43 1.59
CA ALA A 221 -4.57 3.23 0.42
C ALA A 221 -3.15 2.98 -0.14
N TYR A 222 -2.14 2.83 0.73
CA TYR A 222 -0.77 2.58 0.27
C TYR A 222 -0.61 1.18 -0.35
N ILE A 223 -1.06 0.14 0.35
CA ILE A 223 -0.93 -1.26 -0.08
C ILE A 223 -1.66 -1.47 -1.42
N ALA A 224 -2.83 -0.85 -1.58
CA ALA A 224 -3.63 -0.91 -2.80
C ALA A 224 -3.17 0.04 -3.92
N GLY A 225 -2.11 0.84 -3.71
CA GLY A 225 -1.60 1.76 -4.74
C GLY A 225 -2.48 2.99 -5.00
N LEU A 226 -3.32 3.33 -4.03
CA LEU A 226 -4.34 4.36 -4.09
C LEU A 226 -3.93 5.65 -3.35
N SER A 227 -2.62 5.89 -3.17
CA SER A 227 -2.06 7.01 -2.40
C SER A 227 -2.61 8.39 -2.76
N HIS A 228 -3.06 8.63 -3.98
CA HIS A 228 -3.66 9.90 -4.39
C HIS A 228 -4.86 10.34 -3.55
N TYR A 229 -5.68 9.41 -3.07
CA TYR A 229 -6.84 9.73 -2.22
C TYR A 229 -6.43 10.23 -0.82
N THR A 230 -5.16 10.08 -0.42
CA THR A 230 -4.67 10.52 0.90
C THR A 230 -4.27 12.00 0.92
N THR A 231 -4.15 12.64 -0.25
CA THR A 231 -3.57 13.97 -0.41
C THR A 231 -4.23 15.03 0.48
N ASP A 232 -5.55 15.12 0.45
CA ASP A 232 -6.26 16.19 1.17
C ASP A 232 -6.36 15.91 2.67
N ILE A 233 -6.43 14.64 3.06
CA ILE A 233 -6.40 14.23 4.47
C ILE A 233 -5.05 14.52 5.10
N LEU A 234 -3.95 14.21 4.41
CA LEU A 234 -2.60 14.46 4.93
C LEU A 234 -2.26 15.95 4.96
N LYS A 235 -2.75 16.76 4.02
CA LYS A 235 -2.67 18.23 4.14
C LYS A 235 -3.39 18.75 5.37
N ALA A 236 -4.51 18.12 5.72
CA ALA A 236 -5.31 18.51 6.87
C ALA A 236 -4.72 18.00 8.20
N THR A 237 -3.80 17.03 8.20
CA THR A 237 -3.33 16.34 9.42
C THR A 237 -1.87 16.67 9.72
N SER A 238 -1.62 17.30 10.86
CA SER A 238 -0.25 17.56 11.30
C SER A 238 0.33 16.37 12.08
N PRO A 239 1.60 15.96 11.83
CA PRO A 239 2.26 14.94 12.64
C PRO A 239 2.39 15.33 14.13
N LEU A 240 2.31 16.63 14.45
CA LEU A 240 2.35 17.12 15.84
C LEU A 240 1.06 16.80 16.62
N GLU A 241 -0.06 16.55 15.94
CA GLU A 241 -1.34 16.23 16.58
C GLU A 241 -1.30 14.89 17.32
N VAL A 242 -0.33 14.02 17.01
CA VAL A 242 -0.16 12.71 17.65
C VAL A 242 0.66 12.78 18.94
N ILE A 243 1.46 13.85 19.14
CA ILE A 243 2.34 13.97 20.32
C ILE A 243 1.56 13.91 21.64
N PRO A 244 0.46 14.66 21.83
CA PRO A 244 -0.33 14.56 23.07
C PRO A 244 -0.88 13.16 23.32
N LEU A 245 -1.22 12.42 22.26
CA LEU A 245 -1.75 11.05 22.37
C LEU A 245 -0.70 10.06 22.87
N ILE A 246 0.57 10.29 22.51
CA ILE A 246 1.71 9.52 23.02
C ILE A 246 1.92 9.82 24.51
N GLU A 247 1.89 11.10 24.90
CA GLU A 247 2.11 11.53 26.29
C GLU A 247 1.02 11.01 27.24
N GLU A 248 -0.23 11.05 26.79
CA GLU A 248 -1.39 10.55 27.54
C GLU A 248 -1.54 9.02 27.50
N SER A 249 -0.72 8.33 26.71
CA SER A 249 -0.85 6.88 26.44
C SER A 249 -2.26 6.48 25.97
N SER A 250 -2.93 7.37 25.24
CA SER A 250 -4.32 7.19 24.79
C SER A 250 -4.42 6.42 23.47
N ILE A 251 -3.27 6.04 22.89
CA ILE A 251 -3.17 5.30 21.63
C ILE A 251 -2.07 4.22 21.66
N GLU A 252 -2.33 3.10 20.98
CA GLU A 252 -1.35 2.02 20.88
C GLU A 252 -0.12 2.41 20.06
N TYR A 253 1.05 1.96 20.52
CA TYR A 253 2.32 2.26 19.88
C TYR A 253 2.46 1.67 18.46
N SER A 254 1.79 0.53 18.19
CA SER A 254 1.64 -0.05 16.85
C SER A 254 0.98 0.93 15.88
N VAL A 255 -0.14 1.54 16.30
CA VAL A 255 -0.90 2.52 15.53
C VAL A 255 -0.06 3.76 15.25
N ILE A 256 0.73 4.23 16.22
CA ILE A 256 1.65 5.35 16.03
C ILE A 256 2.70 5.03 14.95
N ASN A 257 3.37 3.87 15.04
CA ASN A 257 4.36 3.47 14.03
C ASN A 257 3.74 3.42 12.64
N ASP A 258 2.58 2.79 12.51
CA ASP A 258 1.89 2.64 11.23
C ASP A 258 1.39 3.98 10.70
N PHE A 259 0.88 4.87 11.56
CA PHE A 259 0.48 6.22 11.18
C PHE A 259 1.63 6.97 10.51
N PHE A 260 2.78 7.06 11.18
CA PHE A 260 3.93 7.79 10.65
C PHE A 260 4.49 7.11 9.40
N LYS A 261 4.57 5.77 9.39
CA LYS A 261 5.02 4.97 8.24
C LYS A 261 4.16 5.20 7.01
N TYR A 262 2.86 4.94 7.10
CA TYR A 262 1.98 4.99 5.94
C TYR A 262 1.67 6.43 5.51
N SER A 263 1.73 7.42 6.41
CA SER A 263 1.72 8.84 6.01
C SER A 263 2.91 9.16 5.12
N ALA A 264 4.13 8.85 5.58
CA ALA A 264 5.35 9.12 4.82
C ALA A 264 5.35 8.38 3.47
N PHE A 265 4.95 7.12 3.47
CA PHE A 265 4.98 6.28 2.26
C PHE A 265 4.00 6.77 1.20
N ASN A 266 2.77 7.13 1.59
CA ASN A 266 1.80 7.70 0.66
C ASN A 266 2.30 9.03 0.06
N LEU A 267 2.96 9.87 0.86
CA LEU A 267 3.54 11.13 0.37
C LEU A 267 4.66 10.91 -0.63
N VAL A 268 5.58 9.97 -0.36
CA VAL A 268 6.63 9.58 -1.32
C VAL A 268 6.00 9.07 -2.61
N THR A 269 5.01 8.18 -2.55
CA THR A 269 4.29 7.69 -3.74
C THR A 269 3.62 8.83 -4.52
N ASN A 270 2.98 9.76 -3.82
CA ASN A 270 2.33 10.92 -4.45
C ASN A 270 3.34 11.87 -5.11
N SER A 271 4.58 11.96 -4.60
CA SER A 271 5.63 12.80 -5.21
C SER A 271 6.04 12.38 -6.62
N VAL A 272 5.81 11.11 -6.98
CA VAL A 272 6.32 10.50 -8.22
C VAL A 272 5.23 10.01 -9.16
N ARG A 273 3.94 10.19 -8.82
CA ARG A 273 2.80 9.68 -9.61
C ARG A 273 2.72 10.29 -11.02
N GLY A 274 3.09 11.56 -11.19
CA GLY A 274 3.03 12.27 -12.47
C GLY A 274 4.30 12.10 -13.31
N ASN A 275 4.51 12.97 -14.31
CA ASN A 275 5.76 12.99 -15.09
C ASN A 275 6.89 13.71 -14.34
N SER A 276 6.56 14.70 -13.49
CA SER A 276 7.50 15.44 -12.66
C SER A 276 7.62 14.87 -11.24
N ILE A 277 8.59 15.38 -10.47
CA ILE A 277 8.67 15.20 -9.02
C ILE A 277 7.91 16.36 -8.36
N GLU A 278 7.04 16.06 -7.38
CA GLU A 278 6.29 17.06 -6.62
C GLU A 278 6.91 17.28 -5.22
N ASP A 279 7.91 18.16 -5.14
CA ASP A 279 8.75 18.41 -3.96
C ASP A 279 7.96 18.67 -2.66
N LYS A 280 6.77 19.28 -2.76
CA LYS A 280 5.90 19.57 -1.60
C LYS A 280 5.56 18.31 -0.81
N TYR A 281 5.41 17.16 -1.47
CA TYR A 281 5.12 15.90 -0.79
C TYR A 281 6.36 15.32 -0.15
N ASN A 282 7.54 15.45 -0.78
CA ASN A 282 8.79 14.97 -0.20
C ASN A 282 9.18 15.75 1.06
N LEU A 283 9.02 17.08 1.03
CA LEU A 283 9.21 17.95 2.20
C LEU A 283 8.29 17.56 3.36
N HIS A 284 7.03 17.21 3.05
CA HIS A 284 6.08 16.78 4.07
C HIS A 284 6.41 15.36 4.58
N ALA A 285 6.79 14.43 3.71
CA ALA A 285 7.19 13.08 4.07
C ALA A 285 8.40 13.07 5.01
N ASP A 286 9.36 13.98 4.79
CA ASP A 286 10.55 14.13 5.63
C ASP A 286 10.20 14.38 7.11
N LEU A 287 9.15 15.18 7.39
CA LEU A 287 8.68 15.39 8.76
C LEU A 287 8.22 14.09 9.43
N PHE A 288 7.47 13.25 8.71
CA PHE A 288 7.02 11.96 9.23
C PHE A 288 8.19 10.99 9.41
N PHE A 289 9.14 10.95 8.47
CA PHE A 289 10.33 10.11 8.60
C PHE A 289 11.20 10.50 9.79
N ARG A 290 11.40 11.80 10.04
CA ARG A 290 12.16 12.28 11.20
C ARG A 290 11.55 11.82 12.52
N VAL A 291 10.23 11.82 12.64
CA VAL A 291 9.58 11.27 13.84
C VAL A 291 9.76 9.76 13.89
N LEU A 292 9.40 9.05 12.80
CA LEU A 292 9.45 7.60 12.70
C LEU A 292 10.83 7.01 13.00
N LEU A 293 11.91 7.57 12.45
CA LEU A 293 13.27 7.08 12.62
C LEU A 293 13.85 7.36 14.01
N ASN A 294 13.28 8.32 14.74
CA ASN A 294 13.70 8.63 16.12
C ASN A 294 12.93 7.83 17.18
N LEU A 295 11.91 7.07 16.78
CA LEU A 295 11.16 6.19 17.68
C LEU A 295 12.09 5.13 18.31
N PRO A 296 12.02 4.89 19.64
CA PRO A 296 12.99 4.05 20.35
C PRO A 296 13.17 2.63 19.80
N ASN A 297 12.09 2.00 19.35
CA ASN A 297 12.09 0.64 18.78
C ASN A 297 12.61 0.58 17.33
N LEU A 298 12.71 1.72 16.64
CA LEU A 298 13.18 1.81 15.25
C LEU A 298 14.62 2.35 15.17
N LYS A 299 15.24 2.72 16.30
CA LYS A 299 16.65 3.12 16.33
C LYS A 299 17.53 1.98 15.81
N LEU A 300 18.52 2.33 14.98
CA LEU A 300 19.50 1.38 14.42
C LEU A 300 20.21 0.58 15.52
N SER A 301 20.38 1.17 16.71
CA SER A 301 21.00 0.51 17.86
C SER A 301 20.31 -0.78 18.30
N VAL A 302 18.99 -0.87 18.10
CA VAL A 302 18.20 -2.07 18.40
C VAL A 302 18.60 -3.24 17.50
N PHE A 303 19.04 -2.93 16.27
CA PHE A 303 19.37 -3.91 15.23
C PHE A 303 20.87 -4.25 15.17
N HIS A 304 21.71 -3.71 16.07
CA HIS A 304 23.12 -4.14 16.17
C HIS A 304 23.28 -5.63 16.52
N LYS A 305 22.27 -6.24 17.13
CA LYS A 305 22.23 -7.67 17.46
C LYS A 305 22.29 -8.59 16.23
N TYR A 306 21.98 -8.08 15.04
CA TYR A 306 21.98 -8.88 13.81
C TYR A 306 23.37 -9.09 13.19
N ASN A 307 24.42 -8.47 13.75
CA ASN A 307 25.82 -8.53 13.32
C ASN A 307 26.00 -8.76 11.79
N PHE A 308 25.57 -7.77 11.00
CA PHE A 308 25.52 -7.87 9.53
C PHE A 308 26.89 -8.06 8.84
N ASN A 309 27.99 -7.97 9.60
CA ASN A 309 29.36 -7.98 9.08
C ASN A 309 30.14 -9.27 9.39
N GLU A 310 29.61 -10.21 10.19
CA GLU A 310 30.35 -11.42 10.57
C GLU A 310 29.88 -12.67 9.83
N GLU A 311 30.85 -13.35 9.20
CA GLU A 311 30.79 -14.77 8.83
C GLU A 311 31.02 -15.68 10.05
N SER A 312 30.75 -15.22 11.28
CA SER A 312 31.07 -15.99 12.48
C SER A 312 30.18 -17.22 12.58
N ALA A 313 30.87 -18.36 12.63
CA ALA A 313 30.34 -19.71 12.70
C ALA A 313 29.75 -20.08 14.08
N GLU A 314 29.47 -19.10 14.93
CA GLU A 314 28.83 -19.35 16.22
C GLU A 314 27.35 -19.00 16.11
N SER A 315 26.51 -20.02 16.25
CA SER A 315 25.06 -19.89 16.41
C SER A 315 24.77 -18.86 17.50
N ALA A 316 24.50 -17.62 17.09
CA ALA A 316 23.66 -16.73 17.87
C ALA A 316 22.38 -17.54 18.14
N VAL A 317 22.20 -17.96 19.40
CA VAL A 317 21.03 -18.68 19.84
C VAL A 317 19.84 -17.78 19.56
N TRP A 318 19.14 -18.08 18.47
CA TRP A 318 17.89 -17.44 18.11
C TRP A 318 16.87 -17.74 19.21
N PRO A 319 16.00 -16.80 19.58
CA PRO A 319 14.65 -17.22 19.88
C PRO A 319 14.09 -17.77 18.57
N GLU A 320 14.12 -19.10 18.41
CA GLU A 320 13.40 -19.75 17.31
C GLU A 320 11.96 -19.22 17.33
N PRO A 321 11.46 -18.56 16.27
CA PRO A 321 10.03 -18.47 16.11
C PRO A 321 9.54 -19.92 16.00
N ALA A 322 8.58 -20.30 16.84
CA ALA A 322 8.10 -21.67 17.04
C ALA A 322 7.49 -22.35 15.78
N THR A 323 7.62 -21.76 14.59
CA THR A 323 7.05 -22.26 13.34
C THR A 323 7.94 -21.88 12.14
N PRO A 324 8.22 -22.83 11.21
CA PRO A 324 8.86 -22.52 9.93
C PRO A 324 7.97 -21.56 9.14
N ARG A 325 8.43 -20.32 8.92
CA ARG A 325 7.67 -19.27 8.24
C ARG A 325 7.74 -19.44 6.72
N ASP A 326 6.61 -19.24 6.07
CA ASP A 326 6.47 -19.20 4.61
C ASP A 326 7.09 -17.90 4.04
N PRO A 327 7.93 -17.96 2.99
CA PRO A 327 8.51 -16.80 2.32
C PRO A 327 7.49 -15.82 1.71
N ALA A 328 6.20 -16.15 1.69
CA ALA A 328 5.17 -15.24 1.20
C ALA A 328 4.66 -14.21 2.21
N PHE A 329 5.10 -14.27 3.48
CA PHE A 329 4.62 -13.40 4.57
C PHE A 329 5.76 -12.67 5.30
N VAL A 330 6.57 -11.95 4.53
CA VAL A 330 7.80 -11.28 4.98
C VAL A 330 7.52 -10.02 5.83
N ALA A 331 6.30 -9.45 5.77
CA ALA A 331 5.95 -8.13 6.33
C ALA A 331 5.88 -8.03 7.88
N ASP A 332 5.84 -9.15 8.60
CA ASP A 332 5.74 -9.16 10.07
C ASP A 332 7.08 -9.28 10.81
N ASP A 333 8.20 -9.37 10.09
CA ASP A 333 9.52 -9.32 10.69
C ASP A 333 9.88 -7.86 11.03
N PRO A 334 10.22 -7.53 12.30
CA PRO A 334 10.70 -6.20 12.69
C PRO A 334 11.86 -5.69 11.83
N LEU A 335 12.76 -6.58 11.38
CA LEU A 335 13.85 -6.23 10.48
C LEU A 335 13.33 -5.80 9.10
N VAL A 336 12.38 -6.54 8.53
CA VAL A 336 11.79 -6.22 7.23
C VAL A 336 11.04 -4.90 7.28
N ARG A 337 10.22 -4.70 8.32
CA ARG A 337 9.52 -3.42 8.53
C ARG A 337 10.52 -2.26 8.61
N ARG A 338 11.65 -2.47 9.29
CA ARG A 338 12.69 -1.45 9.40
C ARG A 338 13.44 -1.20 8.09
N GLN A 339 13.70 -2.24 7.30
CA GLN A 339 14.28 -2.15 5.95
C GLN A 339 13.38 -1.35 5.02
N GLU A 340 12.07 -1.62 5.06
CA GLU A 340 11.06 -0.91 4.28
C GLU A 340 11.06 0.60 4.60
N ILE A 341 11.16 0.95 5.89
CA ILE A 341 11.26 2.35 6.33
C ILE A 341 12.54 3.01 5.83
N SER A 342 13.72 2.36 5.97
CA SER A 342 14.98 2.90 5.42
C SER A 342 14.89 3.11 3.92
N PHE A 343 14.35 2.14 3.20
CA PHE A 343 14.20 2.19 1.75
C PHE A 343 13.38 3.39 1.30
N MET A 344 12.19 3.59 1.89
CA MET A 344 11.34 4.72 1.54
C MET A 344 11.94 6.06 1.97
N TYR A 345 12.67 6.11 3.09
CA TYR A 345 13.42 7.31 3.50
C TYR A 345 14.53 7.67 2.50
N ILE A 346 15.33 6.70 2.07
CA ILE A 346 16.39 6.90 1.08
C ILE A 346 15.81 7.40 -0.24
N LEU A 347 14.71 6.83 -0.70
CA LEU A 347 14.00 7.32 -1.89
C LEU A 347 13.54 8.76 -1.71
N ASN A 348 12.95 9.10 -0.55
CA ASN A 348 12.54 10.47 -0.26
C ASN A 348 13.72 11.45 -0.29
N TYR A 349 14.85 11.08 0.31
CA TYR A 349 16.06 11.90 0.32
C TYR A 349 16.56 12.16 -1.10
N LEU A 350 16.68 11.10 -1.92
CA LEU A 350 17.15 11.20 -3.29
C LEU A 350 16.22 12.04 -4.19
N LEU A 351 14.90 11.91 -4.00
CA LEU A 351 13.91 12.73 -4.71
C LEU A 351 13.90 14.20 -4.27
N SER A 352 14.44 14.50 -3.09
CA SER A 352 14.49 15.86 -2.51
C SER A 352 15.79 16.61 -2.80
N LEU A 353 16.70 16.02 -3.60
CA LEU A 353 17.99 16.64 -3.88
C LEU A 353 17.80 17.93 -4.66
N THR A 354 18.38 19.01 -4.15
CA THR A 354 18.41 20.33 -4.80
C THR A 354 19.81 20.74 -5.24
N ASP A 355 20.84 20.07 -4.70
CA ASP A 355 22.24 20.34 -5.01
C ASP A 355 23.05 19.03 -4.96
N MET A 356 24.02 18.86 -5.85
CA MET A 356 24.97 17.75 -5.84
C MET A 356 25.79 17.70 -4.56
N SER A 357 26.01 18.83 -3.88
CA SER A 357 26.72 18.85 -2.60
C SER A 357 26.08 17.94 -1.54
N GLN A 358 24.74 17.82 -1.55
CA GLN A 358 23.96 16.97 -0.63
C GLN A 358 24.18 15.47 -0.85
N LEU A 359 24.79 15.08 -1.97
CA LEU A 359 25.12 13.68 -2.25
C LEU A 359 26.62 13.40 -2.05
N VAL A 360 27.48 14.40 -2.26
CA VAL A 360 28.93 14.29 -2.01
C VAL A 360 29.24 14.32 -0.51
N ASP A 361 28.53 15.15 0.23
CA ASP A 361 28.61 15.28 1.70
C ASP A 361 27.18 15.19 2.27
N PRO A 362 26.59 13.98 2.27
CA PRO A 362 25.22 13.80 2.71
C PRO A 362 25.09 14.01 4.22
N ASP A 363 23.86 14.23 4.68
CA ASP A 363 23.63 14.23 6.11
C ASP A 363 23.99 12.86 6.72
N GLY A 364 24.48 12.88 7.97
CA GLY A 364 24.90 11.65 8.65
C GLY A 364 23.74 10.70 8.96
N TYR A 365 22.48 11.10 8.76
CA TYR A 365 21.33 10.21 8.91
C TYR A 365 21.15 9.35 7.65
N TYR A 366 21.15 9.96 6.47
CA TYR A 366 21.11 9.31 5.17
C TYR A 366 22.22 8.27 5.03
N GLU A 367 23.46 8.62 5.35
CA GLU A 367 24.58 7.68 5.23
C GLU A 367 24.38 6.44 6.12
N ARG A 368 23.93 6.64 7.36
CA ARG A 368 23.65 5.54 8.31
C ARG A 368 22.50 4.66 7.84
N GLU A 369 21.42 5.25 7.34
CA GLU A 369 20.27 4.50 6.79
C GLU A 369 20.65 3.71 5.54
N LEU A 370 21.42 4.33 4.63
CA LEU A 370 21.94 3.68 3.42
C LEU A 370 22.82 2.49 3.76
N GLN A 371 23.73 2.66 4.72
CA GLN A 371 24.59 1.58 5.20
C GLN A 371 23.78 0.45 5.85
N PHE A 372 22.84 0.79 6.74
CA PHE A 372 21.98 -0.20 7.38
C PHE A 372 21.17 -1.00 6.35
N LEU A 373 20.55 -0.33 5.38
CA LEU A 373 19.74 -0.99 4.37
C LEU A 373 20.58 -1.93 3.52
N SER A 374 21.72 -1.46 3.01
CA SER A 374 22.63 -2.28 2.19
C SER A 374 23.12 -3.51 2.96
N SER A 375 23.67 -3.33 4.16
CA SER A 375 24.17 -4.43 4.99
C SER A 375 23.07 -5.43 5.36
N SER A 376 21.89 -4.95 5.75
CA SER A 376 20.79 -5.82 6.18
C SER A 376 20.14 -6.60 5.02
N LEU A 377 20.03 -5.99 3.83
CA LEU A 377 19.52 -6.68 2.64
C LEU A 377 20.52 -7.71 2.13
N THR A 378 21.81 -7.36 2.06
CA THR A 378 22.86 -8.33 1.70
C THR A 378 22.88 -9.50 2.68
N TRP A 379 22.81 -9.25 3.98
CA TRP A 379 22.73 -10.30 4.99
C TRP A 379 21.50 -11.20 4.81
N ARG A 380 20.31 -10.62 4.61
CA ARG A 380 19.07 -11.36 4.38
C ARG A 380 19.22 -12.28 3.16
N ASN A 381 19.73 -11.73 2.08
CA ASN A 381 20.00 -12.46 0.85
C ASN A 381 21.00 -13.62 1.05
N THR A 382 22.11 -13.39 1.76
CA THR A 382 23.08 -14.45 2.06
C THR A 382 22.48 -15.54 2.96
N LYS A 383 21.66 -15.17 3.94
CA LYS A 383 20.94 -16.11 4.81
C LYS A 383 20.00 -17.00 4.00
N ASP A 384 19.24 -16.42 3.08
CA ASP A 384 18.30 -17.17 2.23
C ASP A 384 19.04 -18.18 1.33
N ILE A 385 20.17 -17.78 0.74
CA ILE A 385 21.03 -18.68 -0.06
C ILE A 385 21.61 -19.82 0.79
N ARG A 386 22.12 -19.52 2.00
CA ARG A 386 22.66 -20.54 2.92
C ARG A 386 21.61 -21.54 3.35
N ASN A 387 20.38 -21.08 3.60
CA ASN A 387 19.27 -21.95 3.98
C ASN A 387 18.87 -22.90 2.84
N ALA A 388 18.90 -22.42 1.58
CA ALA A 388 18.62 -23.25 0.41
C ALA A 388 19.73 -24.29 0.11
N SER A 389 20.94 -24.10 0.64
CA SER A 389 22.13 -24.91 0.30
C SER A 389 22.47 -26.02 1.33
N ARG A 390 21.66 -26.24 2.38
CA ARG A 390 21.96 -27.26 3.41
C ARG A 390 21.62 -28.68 2.97
N SER A 391 22.64 -29.53 2.83
CA SER A 391 22.54 -30.95 2.47
C SER A 391 21.76 -31.78 3.51
N GLY A 392 20.63 -32.35 3.12
CA GLY A 392 19.77 -33.18 3.99
C GLY A 392 18.30 -32.76 4.00
N SER A 393 17.93 -31.63 3.39
CA SER A 393 16.52 -31.33 3.15
C SER A 393 15.98 -32.22 2.03
N THR A 394 15.22 -33.25 2.36
CA THR A 394 14.32 -33.94 1.42
C THR A 394 13.12 -33.09 1.02
N HIS A 395 13.13 -31.79 1.35
CA HIS A 395 12.16 -30.80 0.92
C HIS A 395 12.88 -29.67 0.21
N SER A 396 12.80 -29.68 -1.12
CA SER A 396 13.04 -28.53 -2.01
C SER A 396 11.99 -27.43 -1.80
N GLU A 397 11.72 -27.02 -0.55
CA GLU A 397 10.68 -26.03 -0.21
C GLU A 397 11.25 -24.65 0.17
N ALA A 398 12.56 -24.47 0.05
CA ALA A 398 13.15 -23.17 -0.17
C ALA A 398 13.72 -23.17 -1.60
N SER A 399 12.84 -23.37 -2.59
CA SER A 399 13.18 -23.04 -3.97
C SER A 399 13.64 -21.60 -3.98
N LEU A 400 14.94 -21.43 -4.19
CA LEU A 400 15.52 -20.20 -4.71
C LEU A 400 14.50 -19.55 -5.65
N TYR A 401 14.24 -18.27 -5.46
CA TYR A 401 13.68 -17.38 -6.48
C TYR A 401 14.67 -17.30 -7.67
N MET A 402 14.92 -18.44 -8.30
CA MET A 402 15.72 -18.68 -9.50
C MET A 402 14.72 -19.09 -10.57
N GLU A 403 14.49 -18.17 -11.50
CA GLU A 403 13.99 -18.40 -12.86
C GLU A 403 12.52 -18.83 -13.06
N PRO A 404 11.95 -18.46 -14.23
CA PRO A 404 10.53 -18.63 -14.50
C PRO A 404 10.24 -20.12 -14.56
N ARG A 405 9.15 -20.55 -13.90
CA ARG A 405 8.51 -21.82 -14.23
C ARG A 405 8.04 -21.72 -15.69
N ASP A 406 8.88 -22.14 -16.62
CA ASP A 406 8.49 -22.59 -17.95
C ASP A 406 7.90 -24.01 -17.92
N ASP A 407 7.76 -24.61 -16.73
CA ASP A 407 6.93 -25.80 -16.54
C ASP A 407 5.64 -25.44 -15.80
N GLU A 408 4.56 -25.60 -16.54
CA GLU A 408 3.15 -25.72 -16.20
C GLU A 408 2.90 -26.58 -14.95
N ALA A 409 3.30 -26.11 -13.78
CA ALA A 409 2.51 -26.39 -12.58
C ALA A 409 1.27 -25.52 -12.73
N GLU A 410 0.28 -26.02 -13.49
CA GLU A 410 -1.01 -25.40 -13.78
C GLU A 410 -1.57 -24.74 -12.51
N ALA A 411 -1.23 -23.47 -12.31
CA ALA A 411 -2.13 -22.58 -11.60
C ALA A 411 -3.40 -22.63 -12.46
N PRO A 412 -4.55 -23.04 -11.90
CA PRO A 412 -5.78 -23.14 -12.68
C PRO A 412 -5.97 -21.81 -13.41
N ALA A 413 -6.30 -21.86 -14.70
CA ALA A 413 -6.33 -20.74 -15.66
C ALA A 413 -7.16 -19.49 -15.24
N ASN A 414 -7.78 -19.51 -14.06
CA ASN A 414 -8.61 -18.47 -13.49
C ASN A 414 -7.99 -17.72 -12.30
N MET A 415 -6.75 -18.02 -11.86
CA MET A 415 -6.08 -17.19 -10.84
C MET A 415 -5.39 -16.00 -11.48
N THR A 416 -6.03 -14.83 -11.44
CA THR A 416 -5.35 -13.55 -11.71
C THR A 416 -4.28 -13.36 -10.64
N ALA A 417 -3.04 -13.10 -11.07
CA ALA A 417 -1.94 -12.94 -10.15
C ALA A 417 -2.16 -11.73 -9.23
N ALA A 418 -1.82 -11.86 -7.95
CA ALA A 418 -1.94 -10.77 -6.99
C ALA A 418 -1.09 -9.56 -7.41
N SER A 419 -1.75 -8.44 -7.68
CA SER A 419 -1.10 -7.18 -7.96
C SER A 419 -0.62 -6.53 -6.66
N HIS A 420 0.69 -6.28 -6.56
CA HIS A 420 1.29 -5.53 -5.46
C HIS A 420 1.71 -4.14 -5.95
N PRO A 421 0.84 -3.12 -5.87
CA PRO A 421 1.09 -1.80 -6.47
C PRO A 421 1.93 -0.86 -5.61
N SER A 422 2.18 -1.17 -4.34
CA SER A 422 2.99 -0.34 -3.45
C SER A 422 4.47 -0.25 -3.88
N LEU A 423 5.12 0.91 -3.71
CA LEU A 423 6.55 1.08 -4.04
C LEU A 423 7.47 0.13 -3.25
N SER A 424 7.08 -0.22 -2.02
CA SER A 424 7.80 -1.19 -1.18
C SER A 424 7.84 -2.61 -1.78
N SER A 425 7.05 -2.91 -2.81
CA SER A 425 6.99 -4.26 -3.39
C SER A 425 8.34 -4.76 -3.90
N MET A 426 9.27 -3.86 -4.24
CA MET A 426 10.63 -4.26 -4.62
C MET A 426 11.38 -4.93 -3.46
N ILE A 427 11.27 -4.39 -2.23
CA ILE A 427 11.97 -4.94 -1.07
C ILE A 427 11.23 -6.13 -0.45
N LEU A 428 9.89 -6.13 -0.55
CA LEU A 428 9.02 -7.16 0.02
C LEU A 428 8.88 -8.39 -0.87
N HIS A 429 8.83 -8.21 -2.20
CA HIS A 429 8.54 -9.28 -3.16
C HIS A 429 9.56 -9.38 -4.30
N GLY A 430 10.62 -8.59 -4.28
CA GLY A 430 11.72 -8.68 -5.26
C GLY A 430 12.46 -10.01 -5.15
N THR A 431 12.88 -10.56 -6.29
CA THR A 431 13.80 -11.70 -6.28
C THR A 431 15.16 -11.28 -5.73
N TYR A 432 16.00 -12.25 -5.34
CA TYR A 432 17.38 -11.98 -4.94
C TYR A 432 18.12 -11.11 -5.97
N SER A 433 18.02 -11.47 -7.25
CA SER A 433 18.63 -10.73 -8.36
C SER A 433 18.10 -9.29 -8.44
N GLN A 434 16.77 -9.14 -8.40
CA GLN A 434 16.11 -7.83 -8.47
C GLN A 434 16.54 -6.93 -7.30
N ILE A 435 16.55 -7.43 -6.07
CA ILE A 435 16.96 -6.65 -4.90
C ILE A 435 18.44 -6.30 -4.97
N ASN A 436 19.29 -7.27 -5.31
CA ASN A 436 20.73 -7.04 -5.37
C ASN A 436 21.10 -5.99 -6.44
N ILE A 437 20.55 -6.12 -7.64
CA ILE A 437 20.86 -5.24 -8.78
C ILE A 437 20.12 -3.90 -8.66
N MET A 438 18.81 -3.93 -8.47
CA MET A 438 17.97 -2.73 -8.52
C MET A 438 17.97 -1.92 -7.22
N VAL A 439 18.50 -2.46 -6.12
CA VAL A 439 18.57 -1.76 -4.82
C VAL A 439 20.01 -1.70 -4.32
N CYS A 440 20.62 -2.86 -4.03
CA CYS A 440 21.92 -2.87 -3.34
C CYS A 440 23.05 -2.28 -4.19
N GLN A 441 23.21 -2.70 -5.45
CA GLN A 441 24.27 -2.17 -6.32
C GLN A 441 24.09 -0.67 -6.58
N ILE A 442 22.85 -0.27 -6.88
CA ILE A 442 22.42 1.11 -7.09
C ILE A 442 22.80 2.01 -5.90
N PHE A 443 22.44 1.60 -4.69
CA PHE A 443 22.72 2.35 -3.46
C PHE A 443 24.19 2.29 -3.03
N ASN A 444 24.87 1.16 -3.24
CA ASN A 444 26.31 1.06 -2.98
C ASN A 444 27.15 1.97 -3.89
N ASN A 445 26.67 2.24 -5.11
CA ASN A 445 27.32 3.19 -6.00
C ASN A 445 27.19 4.65 -5.53
N LEU A 446 26.13 4.96 -4.77
CA LEU A 446 25.93 6.28 -4.16
C LEU A 446 26.76 6.48 -2.88
N LYS A 447 27.28 5.40 -2.27
CA LYS A 447 28.08 5.45 -1.03
C LYS A 447 29.54 5.89 -1.24
N LYS A 448 30.04 5.91 -2.48
CA LYS A 448 31.50 6.02 -2.73
C LYS A 448 32.03 7.41 -2.35
N PRO A 449 33.17 7.50 -1.64
CA PRO A 449 33.76 8.76 -1.17
C PRO A 449 34.19 9.69 -2.32
N THR A 450 34.38 9.15 -3.51
CA THR A 450 34.48 9.91 -4.75
C THR A 450 33.24 9.59 -5.58
N LEU A 451 32.24 10.47 -5.50
CA LEU A 451 31.01 10.30 -6.25
C LEU A 451 31.30 10.44 -7.75
N ASN A 452 31.52 9.32 -8.43
CA ASN A 452 31.74 9.29 -9.87
C ASN A 452 30.38 9.31 -10.56
N ILE A 453 29.85 10.52 -10.72
CA ILE A 453 28.54 10.77 -11.33
C ILE A 453 28.41 10.01 -12.68
N PRO A 454 29.36 10.09 -13.64
CA PRO A 454 29.27 9.30 -14.86
C PRO A 454 29.15 7.79 -14.63
N PHE A 455 29.83 7.24 -13.63
CA PHE A 455 29.72 5.83 -13.27
C PHE A 455 28.36 5.50 -12.65
N VAL A 456 27.83 6.37 -11.78
CA VAL A 456 26.48 6.23 -11.22
C VAL A 456 25.47 6.27 -12.36
N LEU A 457 25.48 7.29 -13.21
CA LEU A 457 24.56 7.41 -14.35
C LEU A 457 24.67 6.22 -15.32
N LYS A 458 25.89 5.71 -15.57
CA LYS A 458 26.10 4.51 -16.39
C LYS A 458 25.58 3.23 -15.73
N ALA A 459 25.72 3.08 -14.41
CA ALA A 459 25.17 1.95 -13.67
C ALA A 459 23.63 1.95 -13.65
N TYR A 460 23.02 3.14 -13.80
CA TYR A 460 21.58 3.32 -13.86
C TYR A 460 21.07 3.44 -15.31
N ASN A 461 21.92 3.15 -16.30
CA ASN A 461 21.52 3.23 -17.68
C ASN A 461 20.41 2.20 -17.95
N LEU A 462 19.19 2.67 -18.22
CA LEU A 462 18.04 1.84 -18.60
C LEU A 462 18.02 1.52 -20.10
N SER A 463 19.13 1.73 -20.83
CA SER A 463 19.25 1.33 -22.23
C SER A 463 19.06 -0.18 -22.38
N LYS A 464 18.63 -0.59 -23.58
CA LYS A 464 18.26 -1.98 -23.91
C LYS A 464 19.36 -3.01 -23.59
N ASP A 465 20.62 -2.58 -23.57
CA ASP A 465 21.78 -3.44 -23.35
C ASP A 465 22.22 -3.56 -21.87
N SER A 466 21.49 -2.94 -20.94
CA SER A 466 21.85 -2.96 -19.52
C SER A 466 21.22 -4.13 -18.76
N GLU A 467 21.95 -4.68 -17.79
CA GLU A 467 21.45 -5.70 -16.85
C GLU A 467 20.22 -5.18 -16.06
N LEU A 468 20.17 -3.88 -15.79
CA LEU A 468 19.04 -3.20 -15.17
C LEU A 468 17.79 -3.26 -16.06
N HIS A 469 17.91 -2.94 -17.34
CA HIS A 469 16.81 -3.02 -18.31
C HIS A 469 16.31 -4.47 -18.45
N TYR A 470 17.22 -5.45 -18.51
CA TYR A 470 16.85 -6.86 -18.52
C TYR A 470 16.01 -7.23 -17.29
N ASN A 471 16.47 -6.91 -16.08
CA ASN A 471 15.73 -7.20 -14.85
C ASN A 471 14.37 -6.49 -14.80
N VAL A 472 14.25 -5.27 -15.34
CA VAL A 472 12.97 -4.56 -15.46
C VAL A 472 12.06 -5.24 -16.48
N SER A 473 12.59 -5.69 -17.62
CA SER A 473 11.82 -6.37 -18.69
C SER A 473 11.25 -7.73 -18.26
N LEU A 474 11.87 -8.38 -17.27
CA LEU A 474 11.37 -9.63 -16.68
C LEU A 474 10.23 -9.42 -15.66
N ILE A 475 9.94 -8.18 -15.28
CA ILE A 475 8.85 -7.89 -14.36
C ILE A 475 7.54 -7.92 -15.14
N ASP A 476 6.67 -8.85 -14.78
CA ASP A 476 5.27 -8.83 -15.20
C ASP A 476 4.57 -7.58 -14.61
N PRO A 477 4.14 -6.62 -15.45
CA PRO A 477 3.54 -5.38 -14.99
C PRO A 477 2.15 -5.55 -14.39
N GLU A 478 1.41 -6.60 -14.79
CA GLU A 478 0.07 -6.88 -14.27
C GLU A 478 0.16 -7.51 -12.88
N LYS A 479 1.15 -8.39 -12.69
CA LYS A 479 1.39 -9.07 -11.40
C LYS A 479 2.15 -8.22 -10.39
N PHE A 480 3.12 -7.41 -10.82
CA PHE A 480 3.96 -6.62 -9.90
C PHE A 480 4.04 -5.14 -10.28
N PRO A 481 2.90 -4.42 -10.34
CA PRO A 481 2.87 -3.02 -10.75
C PRO A 481 3.73 -2.11 -9.86
N GLY A 482 3.89 -2.41 -8.57
CA GLY A 482 4.73 -1.64 -7.65
C GLY A 482 6.23 -1.72 -7.98
N LYS A 483 6.70 -2.84 -8.54
CA LYS A 483 8.11 -2.98 -8.96
C LYS A 483 8.38 -2.14 -10.21
N ILE A 484 7.40 -2.07 -11.13
CA ILE A 484 7.45 -1.17 -12.29
C ILE A 484 7.42 0.29 -11.83
N ALA A 485 6.54 0.62 -10.87
CA ALA A 485 6.50 1.96 -10.28
C ALA A 485 7.85 2.33 -9.66
N TYR A 486 8.51 1.42 -8.93
CA TYR A 486 9.86 1.63 -8.43
C TYR A 486 10.90 1.89 -9.53
N ALA A 487 10.87 1.12 -10.63
CA ALA A 487 11.75 1.38 -11.77
C ALA A 487 11.55 2.79 -12.36
N SER A 488 10.29 3.26 -12.40
CA SER A 488 9.98 4.64 -12.81
C SER A 488 10.51 5.68 -11.82
N VAL A 489 10.48 5.40 -10.50
CA VAL A 489 11.10 6.26 -9.48
C VAL A 489 12.61 6.35 -9.68
N LEU A 490 13.28 5.23 -9.95
CA LEU A 490 14.71 5.23 -10.24
C LEU A 490 15.05 6.08 -11.47
N ASP A 491 14.27 5.97 -12.55
CA ASP A 491 14.44 6.81 -13.74
C ASP A 491 14.32 8.31 -13.41
N LYS A 492 13.35 8.70 -12.57
CA LYS A 492 13.21 10.09 -12.11
C LYS A 492 14.41 10.57 -11.28
N ILE A 493 14.90 9.74 -10.36
CA ILE A 493 16.09 10.05 -9.55
C ILE A 493 17.30 10.25 -10.46
N VAL A 494 17.50 9.38 -11.45
CA VAL A 494 18.62 9.47 -12.40
C VAL A 494 18.53 10.75 -13.23
N ARG A 495 17.35 11.11 -13.71
CA ARG A 495 17.12 12.38 -14.41
C ARG A 495 17.42 13.58 -13.52
N LEU A 496 17.01 13.55 -12.26
CA LEU A 496 17.34 14.60 -11.30
C LEU A 496 18.86 14.72 -11.12
N LEU A 497 19.56 13.59 -10.94
CA LEU A 497 21.01 13.57 -10.83
C LEU A 497 21.70 14.12 -12.08
N HIS A 498 21.22 13.80 -13.29
CA HIS A 498 21.73 14.39 -14.54
C HIS A 498 21.64 15.91 -14.53
N VAL A 499 20.46 16.45 -14.19
CA VAL A 499 20.20 17.89 -14.15
C VAL A 499 21.08 18.58 -13.11
N LEU A 500 21.14 18.05 -11.89
CA LEU A 500 21.96 18.61 -10.82
C LEU A 500 23.46 18.57 -11.16
N SER A 501 23.90 17.51 -11.84
CA SER A 501 25.29 17.38 -12.28
C SER A 501 25.65 18.42 -13.36
N ALA A 502 24.76 18.63 -14.34
CA ALA A 502 24.92 19.67 -15.33
C ALA A 502 24.96 21.05 -14.68
N GLN A 503 24.05 21.32 -13.75
CA GLN A 503 24.00 22.57 -12.99
C GLN A 503 25.29 22.80 -12.20
N PHE A 504 25.76 21.79 -11.46
CA PHE A 504 27.00 21.87 -10.68
C PHE A 504 28.21 22.18 -11.56
N LEU A 505 28.30 21.57 -12.74
CA LEU A 505 29.37 21.84 -13.70
C LEU A 505 29.32 23.29 -14.19
N VAL A 506 28.15 23.78 -14.62
CA VAL A 506 27.99 25.17 -15.07
C VAL A 506 28.37 26.17 -13.97
N ASP A 507 27.86 25.97 -12.75
CA ASP A 507 28.08 26.87 -11.62
C ASP A 507 29.54 26.92 -11.15
N ARG A 508 30.26 25.78 -11.18
CA ARG A 508 31.64 25.65 -10.66
C ARG A 508 32.72 25.91 -11.70
N THR A 509 32.48 25.56 -12.96
CA THR A 509 33.51 25.67 -14.01
C THR A 509 33.37 26.94 -14.85
N GLY A 510 32.23 27.64 -14.77
CA GLY A 510 31.96 28.80 -15.60
C GLY A 510 31.93 28.46 -17.10
N LEU A 511 31.69 27.19 -17.45
CA LEU A 511 31.57 26.74 -18.83
C LEU A 511 30.26 27.30 -19.41
N ASP A 512 30.37 28.13 -20.45
CA ASP A 512 29.24 28.67 -21.23
C ASP A 512 28.52 27.60 -22.09
N ALA A 513 29.01 26.35 -22.09
CA ALA A 513 28.45 25.25 -22.86
C ALA A 513 28.46 23.94 -22.06
N ILE A 514 27.31 23.26 -22.04
CA ILE A 514 27.15 21.92 -21.47
C ILE A 514 27.98 20.93 -22.30
N PRO A 515 28.79 20.03 -21.70
CA PRO A 515 29.50 19.00 -22.45
C PRO A 515 28.53 18.17 -23.29
N THR A 516 28.76 18.10 -24.60
CA THR A 516 27.88 17.45 -25.59
C THR A 516 27.53 16.00 -25.24
N GLY A 517 28.46 15.25 -24.66
CA GLY A 517 28.22 13.86 -24.22
C GLY A 517 27.20 13.71 -23.07
N LEU A 518 26.83 14.80 -22.38
CA LEU A 518 25.79 14.83 -21.33
C LEU A 518 24.41 15.21 -21.89
N VAL A 519 24.39 15.87 -23.06
CA VAL A 519 23.19 16.23 -23.84
C VAL A 519 22.75 15.06 -24.72
N ASP A 520 23.70 14.30 -25.27
CA ASP A 520 23.44 13.13 -26.13
C ASP A 520 22.68 12.00 -25.40
N SER A 521 22.68 11.98 -24.06
CA SER A 521 21.91 11.04 -23.24
C SER A 521 20.53 11.55 -22.81
N MET A 522 20.16 12.79 -23.16
CA MET A 522 18.87 13.39 -22.83
C MET A 522 17.93 13.39 -24.06
N SER A 523 16.77 12.73 -23.97
CA SER A 523 15.78 12.75 -25.05
C SER A 523 15.03 14.09 -25.12
N LEU A 524 14.62 14.52 -26.32
CA LEU A 524 13.96 15.81 -26.59
C LEU A 524 12.73 16.11 -25.69
N GLN A 525 11.96 15.10 -25.28
CA GLN A 525 10.85 15.26 -24.32
C GLN A 525 11.31 15.65 -22.90
N GLN A 526 12.56 15.35 -22.53
CA GLN A 526 13.14 15.62 -21.21
C GLN A 526 13.55 17.09 -21.04
N ILE A 527 13.86 17.78 -22.14
CA ILE A 527 14.24 19.20 -22.14
C ILE A 527 13.00 20.09 -21.92
N ASP A 528 11.90 19.82 -22.65
CA ASP A 528 10.69 20.66 -22.60
C ASP A 528 9.92 20.58 -21.28
N THR A 529 9.91 19.40 -20.64
CA THR A 529 9.07 19.16 -19.43
C THR A 529 9.77 19.48 -18.12
N THR A 530 11.11 19.45 -18.08
CA THR A 530 11.87 19.55 -16.83
C THR A 530 12.74 20.80 -16.78
N ILE A 531 13.39 21.17 -17.89
CA ILE A 531 14.38 22.26 -17.91
C ILE A 531 13.69 23.63 -18.08
N LYS A 532 12.72 23.77 -19.00
CA LYS A 532 12.01 25.04 -19.25
C LYS A 532 11.31 25.61 -18.00
N PRO A 533 10.57 24.83 -17.18
CA PRO A 533 9.94 25.35 -15.95
C PRO A 533 10.93 25.74 -14.86
N LEU A 534 12.06 25.03 -14.72
CA LEU A 534 13.11 25.35 -13.75
C LEU A 534 13.87 26.63 -14.14
N MET A 535 14.12 26.83 -15.44
CA MET A 535 14.73 28.07 -15.94
C MET A 535 13.80 29.29 -15.81
N ALA A 536 12.49 29.13 -16.06
CA ALA A 536 11.50 30.19 -15.83
C ALA A 536 11.43 30.61 -14.34
N ARG A 537 11.61 29.67 -13.40
CA ARG A 537 11.73 29.99 -11.97
C ARG A 537 13.01 30.77 -11.68
N TYR A 538 14.13 30.41 -12.31
CA TYR A 538 15.41 31.13 -12.15
C TYR A 538 15.35 32.56 -12.71
N GLU A 539 14.66 32.79 -13.83
CA GLU A 539 14.39 34.15 -14.36
C GLU A 539 13.54 34.98 -13.39
N SER A 540 12.53 34.38 -12.76
CA SER A 540 11.66 35.05 -11.79
C SER A 540 12.37 35.41 -10.47
N GLN A 541 13.37 34.61 -10.06
CA GLN A 541 14.20 34.88 -8.87
C GLN A 541 15.35 35.85 -9.17
N SER A 542 15.96 35.75 -10.36
CA SER A 542 16.98 36.65 -10.87
C SER A 542 16.48 38.09 -11.01
N ALA A 543 15.20 38.31 -11.31
CA ALA A 543 14.60 39.64 -11.44
C ALA A 543 14.65 40.49 -10.16
N LYS A 544 14.77 39.89 -8.96
CA LYS A 544 14.66 40.59 -7.67
C LYS A 544 15.96 41.11 -7.05
N THR A 545 17.13 40.88 -7.66
CA THR A 545 18.42 41.32 -7.08
C THR A 545 19.13 42.32 -8.00
N SER A 546 19.20 43.57 -7.53
CA SER A 546 19.82 44.69 -8.25
C SER A 546 21.34 44.63 -8.14
N ASP A 547 22.00 44.03 -9.13
CA ASP A 547 23.42 44.31 -9.36
C ASP A 547 23.75 44.31 -10.87
N LEU A 548 24.07 45.49 -11.41
CA LEU A 548 23.96 45.80 -12.84
C LEU A 548 25.17 45.39 -13.70
N LYS A 549 26.31 44.99 -13.11
CA LYS A 549 27.52 44.62 -13.88
C LYS A 549 27.70 43.11 -14.08
N SER A 550 27.23 42.27 -13.15
CA SER A 550 27.18 40.81 -13.31
C SER A 550 26.06 40.37 -14.27
N ARG A 551 25.00 41.17 -14.41
CA ARG A 551 23.84 40.83 -15.26
C ARG A 551 24.17 40.81 -16.75
N LYS A 552 24.95 41.74 -17.29
CA LYS A 552 25.21 41.81 -18.75
C LYS A 552 25.90 40.56 -19.32
N GLY A 553 26.78 39.91 -18.57
CA GLY A 553 27.40 38.63 -18.97
C GLY A 553 26.42 37.46 -18.86
N LYS A 554 25.63 37.41 -17.77
CA LYS A 554 24.66 36.33 -17.53
C LYS A 554 23.43 36.39 -18.44
N THR A 555 22.92 37.57 -18.80
CA THR A 555 21.83 37.69 -19.79
C THR A 555 22.32 37.44 -21.21
N LEU A 556 23.58 37.72 -21.53
CA LEU A 556 24.15 37.38 -22.84
C LEU A 556 24.37 35.86 -22.96
N ALA A 557 24.93 35.22 -21.93
CA ALA A 557 25.12 33.77 -21.89
C ALA A 557 23.77 33.02 -21.88
N LEU A 558 22.78 33.48 -21.11
CA LEU A 558 21.44 32.90 -21.10
C LEU A 558 20.74 33.10 -22.46
N ALA A 559 20.83 34.28 -23.07
CA ALA A 559 20.28 34.52 -24.40
C ALA A 559 20.95 33.66 -25.47
N GLN A 560 22.26 33.38 -25.33
CA GLN A 560 23.01 32.50 -26.22
C GLN A 560 22.68 31.02 -26.00
N SER A 561 22.45 30.58 -24.76
CA SER A 561 21.99 29.22 -24.46
C SER A 561 20.55 28.98 -24.94
N ILE A 562 19.67 29.99 -24.81
CA ILE A 562 18.31 29.95 -25.36
C ILE A 562 18.37 29.92 -26.90
N GLN A 563 19.18 30.77 -27.53
CA GLN A 563 19.36 30.76 -28.99
C GLN A 563 19.95 29.44 -29.49
N MET A 564 20.87 28.82 -28.74
CA MET A 564 21.45 27.51 -29.09
C MET A 564 20.43 26.37 -28.93
N LEU A 565 19.57 26.43 -27.92
CA LEU A 565 18.46 25.47 -27.75
C LEU A 565 17.37 25.64 -28.82
N ASP A 566 17.08 26.87 -29.22
CA ASP A 566 16.15 27.18 -30.33
C ASP A 566 16.75 26.77 -31.69
N GLU A 567 18.06 26.92 -31.91
CA GLU A 567 18.75 26.43 -33.11
C GLU A 567 18.83 24.90 -33.16
N ILE A 568 18.97 24.23 -32.01
CA ILE A 568 18.91 22.76 -31.92
C ILE A 568 17.48 22.27 -32.19
N SER A 569 16.47 22.95 -31.63
CA SER A 569 15.05 22.65 -31.90
C SER A 569 14.70 22.85 -33.38
N ALA A 570 15.17 23.93 -34.01
CA ALA A 570 14.91 24.23 -35.42
C ALA A 570 15.67 23.30 -36.39
N ARG A 571 16.77 22.67 -35.97
CA ARG A 571 17.50 21.66 -36.76
C ARG A 571 16.89 20.26 -36.68
N LEU A 572 15.96 20.04 -35.75
CA LEU A 572 15.34 18.74 -35.48
C LEU A 572 13.87 18.66 -35.94
N ASP A 573 13.30 19.77 -36.45
CA ASP A 573 12.02 19.78 -37.17
C ASP A 573 12.22 19.50 -38.69
N VAL A 574 12.55 18.25 -39.01
CA VAL A 574 12.33 17.61 -40.34
C VAL A 574 11.52 16.33 -40.14
#